data_AF-A0A4C1ZEN2-F1
#
_entry.id   AF-A0A4C1ZEN2-F1
#
_cell.length_a   1.000
_cell.length_b   1.000
_cell.length_c   1.000
_cell.angle_alpha   90.00
_cell.angle_beta   90.00
_cell.angle_gamma   90.00
#
_symmetry.space_group_name_H-M   'P 1'
#
loop_
_entity.id
_entity.type
_entity.pdbx_description
1 polymer ?
#
loop_
_entity_poly.entity_id
_entity_poly.type
_entity_poly.pdbx_seq_one_letter_code
_entity_poly.pdbx_strand_id
1 'polypeptide(L)'
;MGPPDGGRPIPIRKITNWKRESTALEKIDTPNLNSIPNDIASTDEIDFAIGALTNHVRTVVEESEREVPASSDRRKFPPDILELIRAKNAALRRASAYYISLPVQIQSASSPTRSESSRSGIPK
;
A
#
# COMPACT_ATOMS: atom_id res chain seq x y z
N MET A 1 -40.72 21.79 19.69
CA MET A 1 -39.67 21.77 18.64
C MET A 1 -38.33 21.62 19.34
N GLY A 2 -37.58 20.56 19.02
CA GLY A 2 -36.28 20.30 19.66
C GLY A 2 -35.21 21.25 19.14
N PRO A 3 -34.09 21.43 19.86
CA PRO A 3 -33.02 22.32 19.44
C PRO A 3 -32.48 21.85 18.07
N PRO A 4 -32.15 22.77 17.15
CA PRO A 4 -31.47 22.38 15.93
C PRO A 4 -30.20 21.65 16.31
N ASP A 5 -30.04 20.44 15.79
CA ASP A 5 -28.92 19.55 16.06
C ASP A 5 -27.64 20.35 15.81
N GLY A 6 -26.95 20.72 16.91
CA GLY A 6 -25.79 21.58 16.86
C GLY A 6 -24.69 20.86 16.09
N GLY A 7 -24.61 21.15 14.79
CA GLY A 7 -23.75 20.45 13.85
C GLY A 7 -22.34 20.34 14.41
N ARG A 8 -21.91 19.11 14.74
CA ARG A 8 -20.57 18.87 15.26
C ARG A 8 -19.56 19.36 14.22
N PRO A 9 -18.53 20.12 14.62
CA PRO A 9 -17.48 20.54 13.71
C PRO A 9 -16.88 19.32 13.02
N ILE A 10 -16.83 19.34 11.69
CA ILE A 10 -16.17 18.28 10.93
C ILE A 10 -14.69 18.32 11.34
N PRO A 11 -14.13 17.22 11.88
CA PRO A 11 -12.74 17.25 12.31
C PRO A 11 -11.86 17.49 11.07
N ILE A 12 -10.91 18.41 11.16
CA ILE A 12 -9.98 18.75 10.08
C ILE A 12 -8.64 18.10 10.39
N ARG A 13 -7.98 17.54 9.38
CA ARG A 13 -6.64 16.96 9.49
C ARG A 13 -5.71 17.64 8.51
N LYS A 14 -4.51 18.01 8.98
CA LYS A 14 -3.42 18.45 8.11
C LYS A 14 -2.81 17.25 7.42
N ILE A 15 -2.66 17.34 6.10
CA ILE A 15 -1.91 16.37 5.32
C ILE A 15 -0.87 17.10 4.48
N THR A 16 0.32 16.52 4.38
CA THR A 16 1.43 17.08 3.61
C THR A 16 1.46 16.47 2.22
N ASN A 17 1.59 17.30 1.19
CA ASN A 17 1.84 16.86 -0.18
C ASN A 17 3.34 16.67 -0.42
N TRP A 18 3.83 15.47 -0.10
CA TRP A 18 5.24 15.11 -0.25
C TRP A 18 5.80 15.34 -1.65
N LYS A 19 5.00 15.19 -2.71
CA LYS A 19 5.47 15.44 -4.09
C LYS A 19 5.74 16.94 -4.32
N ARG A 20 4.86 17.80 -3.81
CA ARG A 20 5.06 19.27 -3.89
C ARG A 20 6.26 19.67 -3.05
N GLU A 21 6.39 19.11 -1.85
CA GLU A 21 7.52 19.37 -0.95
C GLU A 21 8.85 19.01 -1.61
N SER A 22 8.97 17.82 -2.21
CA SER A 22 10.18 17.42 -2.93
C SER A 22 10.53 18.37 -4.08
N THR A 23 9.54 18.76 -4.89
CA THR A 23 9.77 19.69 -6.01
C THR A 23 10.14 21.10 -5.54
N ALA A 24 9.60 21.54 -4.39
CA ALA A 24 9.92 22.85 -3.83
C ALA A 24 11.32 22.85 -3.20
N LEU A 25 11.73 21.78 -2.51
CA LEU A 25 13.08 21.63 -1.97
C LEU A 25 14.16 21.48 -3.07
N GLU A 26 13.82 20.91 -4.22
CA GLU A 26 14.73 20.83 -5.38
C GLU A 26 15.00 22.21 -6.01
N LYS A 27 14.07 23.16 -5.83
CA LYS A 27 14.23 24.52 -6.35
C LYS A 27 15.13 25.35 -5.44
N ILE A 28 16.42 25.33 -5.76
CA ILE A 28 17.46 26.11 -5.07
C ILE A 28 17.41 27.62 -5.37
N ASP A 29 16.63 28.07 -6.36
CA ASP A 29 16.65 29.46 -6.86
C ASP A 29 15.89 30.45 -5.96
N THR A 30 15.81 30.17 -4.66
CA THR A 30 15.15 31.05 -3.69
C THR A 30 16.14 32.12 -3.18
N PRO A 31 15.73 33.40 -3.11
CA PRO A 31 16.62 34.50 -2.73
C PRO A 31 17.31 34.33 -1.38
N ASN A 32 16.66 33.63 -0.45
CA ASN A 32 17.16 33.39 0.90
C ASN A 32 18.38 32.44 0.89
N LEU A 33 18.31 31.34 0.12
CA LEU A 33 19.41 30.38 0.01
C LEU A 33 20.58 30.93 -0.83
N ASN A 34 20.30 31.79 -1.81
CA ASN A 34 21.32 32.45 -2.63
C ASN A 34 22.25 33.40 -1.84
N SER A 35 21.87 33.75 -0.60
CA SER A 35 22.68 34.60 0.28
C SER A 35 23.63 33.81 1.19
N ILE A 36 23.55 32.47 1.19
CA ILE A 36 24.44 31.62 1.97
C ILE A 36 25.80 31.53 1.26
N PRO A 37 26.92 31.86 1.95
CA PRO A 37 28.24 31.77 1.35
C PRO A 37 28.64 30.29 1.12
N ASN A 38 29.36 30.03 0.04
CA ASN A 38 29.85 28.68 -0.29
C ASN A 38 30.99 28.22 0.62
N ASP A 39 31.75 29.18 1.18
CA ASP A 39 32.80 28.92 2.17
C ASP A 39 32.33 29.48 3.50
N ILE A 40 32.28 28.63 4.52
CA ILE A 40 31.78 28.96 5.86
C ILE A 40 32.98 28.87 6.80
N ALA A 41 33.50 30.02 7.21
CA ALA A 41 34.72 30.11 8.01
C ALA A 41 34.44 30.56 9.45
N SER A 42 33.33 31.25 9.67
CA SER A 42 32.97 31.82 10.98
C SER A 42 31.73 31.17 11.59
N THR A 43 31.62 31.24 12.91
CA THR A 43 30.43 30.79 13.63
C THR A 43 29.19 31.60 13.26
N ASP A 44 29.33 32.90 13.00
CA ASP A 44 28.22 33.75 12.59
C ASP A 44 27.64 33.32 11.23
N GLU A 45 28.49 32.91 10.29
CA GLU A 45 28.07 32.34 9.00
C GLU A 45 27.40 30.97 9.16
N ILE A 46 27.86 30.15 10.10
CA ILE A 46 27.20 28.88 10.45
C ILE A 46 25.79 29.15 10.95
N ASP A 47 25.64 30.05 11.92
CA ASP A 47 24.34 30.39 12.50
C ASP A 47 23.39 30.99 11.45
N PHE A 48 23.92 31.85 10.58
CA PHE A 48 23.18 32.40 9.45
C PHE A 48 22.70 31.31 8.48
N ALA A 49 23.57 30.40 8.06
CA ALA A 49 23.23 29.31 7.14
C ALA A 49 22.18 28.35 7.74
N ILE A 50 22.31 28.02 9.03
CA ILE A 50 21.32 27.23 9.77
C ILE A 50 19.97 27.94 9.78
N GLY A 51 19.96 29.24 10.07
CA GLY A 51 18.75 30.05 10.09
C GLY A 51 18.07 30.10 8.72
N ALA A 52 18.84 30.37 7.67
CA ALA A 52 18.36 30.42 6.28
C ALA A 52 17.74 29.09 5.84
N LEU A 53 18.45 27.96 6.05
CA LEU A 53 17.96 26.64 5.68
C LEU A 53 16.72 26.23 6.49
N THR A 54 16.73 26.49 7.80
CA THR A 54 15.59 26.18 8.68
C THR A 54 14.33 26.93 8.26
N ASN A 55 14.47 28.21 7.93
CA ASN A 55 13.35 29.03 7.46
C ASN A 55 12.83 28.56 6.11
N HIS A 56 13.72 28.20 5.18
CA HIS A 56 13.33 27.64 3.89
C HIS A 56 12.54 26.33 4.03
N VAL A 57 13.07 25.36 4.78
CA VAL A 57 12.39 24.08 5.01
C VAL A 57 11.04 24.28 5.68
N ARG A 58 10.95 25.15 6.69
CA ARG A 58 9.68 25.49 7.35
C ARG A 58 8.64 26.01 6.36
N THR A 59 9.05 26.97 5.52
CA THR A 59 8.16 27.58 4.52
C THR A 59 7.66 26.53 3.52
N VAL A 60 8.56 25.68 3.00
CA VAL A 60 8.20 24.64 2.03
C VAL A 60 7.24 23.61 2.63
N VAL A 61 7.45 23.22 3.89
CA VAL A 61 6.54 22.33 4.61
C VAL A 61 5.17 22.98 4.77
N GLU A 62 5.12 24.23 5.25
CA GLU A 62 3.86 24.98 5.43
C GLU A 62 3.07 25.15 4.11
N GLU A 63 3.74 25.47 3.00
CA GLU A 63 3.11 25.58 1.67
C GLU A 63 2.68 24.24 1.07
N SER A 64 3.26 23.15 1.55
CA SER A 64 2.95 21.78 1.14
C SER A 64 1.88 21.13 2.02
N GLU A 65 1.59 21.71 3.18
CA GLU A 65 0.45 21.33 4.01
C GLU A 65 -0.87 21.77 3.39
N ARG A 66 -1.89 20.93 3.56
CA ARG A 66 -3.28 21.30 3.29
C ARG A 66 -4.20 20.71 4.34
N GLU A 67 -5.25 21.44 4.63
CA GLU A 67 -6.33 20.99 5.49
C GLU A 67 -7.33 20.15 4.70
N VAL A 68 -7.63 18.96 5.22
CA VAL A 68 -8.62 18.05 4.64
C VAL A 68 -9.59 17.61 5.73
N PRO A 69 -10.89 17.52 5.43
CA PRO A 69 -11.85 16.89 6.34
C PRO A 69 -11.37 15.50 6.75
N ALA A 70 -11.18 15.27 8.04
CA ALA A 70 -10.75 13.99 8.61
C ALA A 70 -11.77 12.89 8.34
N SER A 71 -13.05 13.25 8.22
CA SER A 71 -14.06 12.43 7.57
C SER A 71 -14.16 12.81 6.10
N SER A 72 -13.21 12.36 5.28
CA SER A 72 -13.64 11.87 3.97
C SER A 72 -14.50 10.69 4.31
N ASP A 73 -15.82 10.89 4.34
CA ASP A 73 -16.81 9.83 4.52
C ASP A 73 -16.32 8.67 3.66
N ARG A 74 -15.81 7.63 4.34
CA ARG A 74 -14.94 6.62 3.73
C ARG A 74 -15.74 6.11 2.57
N ARG A 75 -15.33 6.48 1.35
CA ARG A 75 -16.09 6.32 0.11
C ARG A 75 -16.82 4.99 0.17
N LYS A 76 -18.10 5.02 0.56
CA LYS A 76 -18.93 3.82 0.46
C LYS A 76 -19.00 3.62 -1.04
N PHE A 77 -18.34 2.58 -1.50
CA PHE A 77 -18.50 2.15 -2.87
C PHE A 77 -20.01 2.07 -3.14
N PRO A 78 -20.48 2.56 -4.30
CA PRO A 78 -21.88 2.41 -4.61
C PRO A 78 -22.27 0.91 -4.59
N PRO A 79 -23.54 0.59 -4.37
CA PRO A 79 -23.97 -0.77 -4.05
C PRO A 79 -23.52 -1.84 -5.06
N ASP A 80 -23.41 -1.46 -6.33
CA ASP A 80 -22.93 -2.28 -7.45
C ASP A 80 -21.47 -2.74 -7.30
N ILE A 81 -20.56 -1.83 -6.93
CA ILE A 81 -19.15 -2.14 -6.71
C ILE A 81 -18.99 -3.06 -5.49
N LEU A 82 -19.80 -2.84 -4.44
CA LEU A 82 -19.81 -3.73 -3.26
C LEU A 82 -20.30 -5.14 -3.62
N GLU A 83 -21.34 -5.24 -4.44
CA GLU A 83 -21.88 -6.50 -4.92
C GLU A 83 -20.86 -7.27 -5.77
N LEU A 84 -20.15 -6.57 -6.66
CA LEU A 84 -19.07 -7.14 -7.47
C LEU A 84 -17.93 -7.70 -6.62
N ILE A 85 -17.49 -6.96 -5.59
CA ILE A 85 -16.45 -7.42 -4.65
C ILE A 85 -16.93 -8.68 -3.90
N ARG A 86 -18.18 -8.71 -3.44
CA ARG A 86 -18.76 -9.89 -2.78
C ARG A 86 -18.82 -11.10 -3.71
N ALA A 87 -19.29 -10.92 -4.95
CA ALA A 87 -19.39 -11.99 -5.94
C ALA A 87 -18.00 -12.57 -6.27
N LYS A 88 -17.01 -11.71 -6.51
CA LYS A 88 -15.63 -12.13 -6.78
C LYS A 88 -15.03 -12.92 -5.61
N ASN A 89 -15.22 -12.44 -4.39
CA ASN A 89 -14.73 -13.13 -3.19
C ASN A 89 -15.43 -14.49 -2.96
N ALA A 90 -16.72 -14.60 -3.28
CA ALA A 90 -17.45 -15.86 -3.22
C ALA A 90 -16.95 -16.87 -4.27
N ALA A 91 -16.69 -16.41 -5.50
CA ALA A 91 -16.11 -17.24 -6.56
C ALA A 91 -14.72 -17.75 -6.18
N LEU A 92 -13.87 -16.89 -5.62
CA LEU A 92 -12.53 -17.27 -5.18
C LEU A 92 -12.55 -18.33 -4.07
N ARG A 93 -13.46 -18.21 -3.10
CA ARG A 93 -13.65 -19.22 -2.03
C ARG A 93 -14.14 -20.56 -2.57
N ARG A 94 -15.00 -20.55 -3.59
CA ARG A 94 -15.44 -21.78 -4.28
C ARG A 94 -14.31 -22.42 -5.08
N ALA A 95 -13.55 -21.60 -5.81
CA ALA A 95 -12.38 -22.09 -6.54
C ALA A 95 -11.32 -22.67 -5.59
N SER A 96 -11.03 -22.01 -4.46
CA SER A 96 -10.10 -22.55 -3.46
C SER A 96 -10.60 -23.85 -2.86
N ALA A 97 -11.91 -23.96 -2.59
CA ALA A 97 -12.50 -25.22 -2.13
C ALA A 97 -12.31 -26.34 -3.17
N TYR A 98 -12.44 -26.03 -4.47
CA TYR A 98 -12.20 -26.98 -5.56
C TYR A 98 -10.73 -27.42 -5.66
N TYR A 99 -9.78 -26.50 -5.58
CA TYR A 99 -8.35 -26.83 -5.59
C TYR A 99 -7.92 -27.64 -4.34
N ILE A 100 -8.57 -27.41 -3.20
CA ILE A 100 -8.35 -28.20 -1.97
C ILE A 100 -9.07 -29.56 -2.03
N SER A 101 -10.20 -29.66 -2.75
CA SER A 101 -11.00 -30.88 -2.87
C SER A 101 -10.73 -31.69 -4.14
N LEU A 102 -9.71 -31.34 -4.94
CA LEU A 102 -9.29 -32.20 -6.06
C LEU A 102 -8.92 -33.55 -5.46
N PRO A 103 -9.56 -34.67 -5.87
CA PRO A 103 -9.12 -35.97 -5.45
C PRO A 103 -7.71 -36.16 -5.98
N VAL A 104 -6.75 -36.25 -5.07
CA VAL A 104 -5.41 -36.77 -5.35
C VAL A 104 -5.60 -38.19 -5.88
N GLN A 105 -5.81 -38.34 -7.19
CA GLN A 105 -5.70 -39.62 -7.86
C GLN A 105 -4.21 -39.91 -8.02
N ILE A 106 -3.56 -40.29 -6.91
CA ILE A 106 -2.36 -41.13 -6.99
C ILE A 106 -2.86 -42.42 -7.64
N GLN A 107 -2.71 -42.51 -8.96
CA GLN A 107 -2.81 -43.77 -9.67
C GLN A 107 -1.63 -44.62 -9.23
N SER A 108 -1.81 -45.38 -8.14
CA SER A 108 -1.01 -46.57 -7.91
C SER A 108 -1.39 -47.57 -9.01
N ALA A 109 -0.65 -47.50 -10.12
CA ALA A 109 -0.82 -48.37 -11.27
C ALA A 109 -0.77 -49.85 -10.84
N SER A 110 -1.67 -50.62 -11.45
CA SER A 110 -1.97 -52.01 -11.18
C SER A 110 -0.75 -52.95 -11.18
N SER A 111 -0.84 -53.96 -10.32
CA SER A 111 0.05 -55.12 -10.22
C SER A 111 0.32 -55.79 -11.57
N PRO A 112 1.53 -56.31 -11.85
CA PRO A 112 1.70 -57.31 -12.89
C PRO A 112 1.43 -58.70 -12.31
N THR A 113 0.31 -59.30 -12.71
CA THR A 113 0.10 -60.75 -12.68
C THR A 113 1.15 -61.43 -13.56
N ARG A 114 2.07 -62.20 -12.96
CA ARG A 114 2.95 -63.12 -13.67
C ARG A 114 2.25 -64.49 -13.77
N SER A 115 1.67 -64.77 -14.94
CA SER A 115 1.10 -66.08 -15.26
C SER A 115 2.09 -66.94 -16.08
N GLU A 116 2.28 -68.16 -15.57
CA GLU A 116 2.51 -69.48 -16.21
C GLU A 116 3.69 -69.80 -17.17
N SER A 117 4.26 -71.01 -16.95
CA SER A 117 4.75 -72.02 -17.93
C SER A 117 6.09 -72.66 -17.50
N SER A 118 6.39 -73.97 -17.53
CA SER A 118 5.68 -75.25 -17.70
C SER A 118 6.63 -76.40 -17.28
N ARG A 119 6.10 -77.40 -16.55
CA ARG A 119 6.29 -78.88 -16.65
C ARG A 119 7.65 -79.51 -17.06
N SER A 120 8.20 -80.39 -16.21
CA SER A 120 9.04 -81.55 -16.58
C SER A 120 8.99 -82.62 -15.47
N GLY A 121 8.29 -83.75 -15.67
CA GLY A 121 8.89 -85.10 -15.80
C GLY A 121 8.93 -85.80 -14.43
N ILE A 122 8.38 -86.99 -14.20
CA ILE A 122 8.88 -88.30 -14.68
C ILE A 122 7.79 -89.38 -14.40
N PRO A 123 7.65 -90.43 -15.24
CA PRO A 123 6.80 -91.60 -14.98
C PRO A 123 7.59 -92.82 -14.46
N LYS A 124 6.99 -93.60 -13.57
CA LYS A 124 6.65 -95.04 -13.71
C LYS A 124 5.97 -95.54 -12.44
#